data_AF-A0A922YRD8-F1
#
_entry.id   AF-A0A922YRD8-F1
#
_cell.length_a   1.000
_cell.length_b   1.000
_cell.length_c   1.000
_cell.angle_alpha   90.00
_cell.angle_beta   90.00
_cell.angle_gamma   90.00
#
_symmetry.space_group_name_H-M   'P 1'
#
loop_
_entity.id
_entity.type
_entity.pdbx_description
1 polymer ?
#
loop_
_entity_poly.entity_id
_entity_poly.type
_entity_poly.pdbx_seq_one_letter_code
_entity_poly.pdbx_strand_id
1 'polypeptide(L)'
;MTPFFASWFGLGYLPKMPGTWGTLGVMPLLYILYWTSFKFTLRFDLIVLAASIITFFWGWWLCFNILEKFRIEDRQSLLARSDKKKYDPSWIVIDEVSGFLLTVSLVFFGKAICLSVLGHVQSTVLIFASFILFRIYDILKPWPIHAVETWMSSQERFQSLSIMLDDIIAAVMAAATIYIVFYWF
;
A
#
# COMPACT_ATOMS: atom_id res chain seq x y z
N MET A 1 4.73 -9.10 18.96
CA MET A 1 3.46 -8.52 18.44
C MET A 1 3.68 -7.70 17.18
N THR A 2 4.71 -6.85 17.08
CA THR A 2 4.96 -6.03 15.88
C THR A 2 5.05 -6.80 14.54
N PRO A 3 5.67 -8.00 14.44
CA PRO A 3 5.72 -8.74 13.16
C PRO A 3 4.36 -9.28 12.70
N PHE A 4 3.44 -9.55 13.64
CA PHE A 4 2.11 -10.05 13.33
C PHE A 4 1.24 -8.98 12.66
N PHE A 5 1.32 -7.74 13.14
CA PHE A 5 0.58 -6.64 12.53
C PHE A 5 1.23 -6.15 11.22
N ALA A 6 2.56 -6.11 11.14
CA ALA A 6 3.25 -5.73 9.91
C ALA A 6 3.08 -6.76 8.77
N SER A 7 2.87 -8.04 9.10
CA SER A 7 2.48 -9.08 8.12
C SER A 7 0.99 -9.15 7.83
N TRP A 8 0.20 -8.16 8.28
CA TRP A 8 -1.25 -8.13 8.15
C TRP A 8 -1.94 -9.42 8.63
N PHE A 9 -1.84 -9.67 9.93
CA PHE A 9 -2.42 -10.85 10.61
C PHE A 9 -1.90 -12.19 10.05
N GLY A 10 -0.69 -12.19 9.48
CA GLY A 10 -0.01 -13.38 8.97
C GLY A 10 -0.20 -13.65 7.47
N LEU A 11 -0.92 -12.79 6.73
CA LEU A 11 -1.04 -12.92 5.27
C LEU A 11 0.31 -12.75 4.57
N GLY A 12 1.20 -11.93 5.13
CA GLY A 12 2.56 -11.73 4.63
C GLY A 12 3.48 -12.97 4.75
N TYR A 13 3.04 -14.06 5.39
CA TYR A 13 3.80 -15.33 5.41
C TYR A 13 3.33 -16.32 4.34
N LEU A 14 2.30 -15.98 3.55
CA LEU A 14 1.80 -16.86 2.52
C LEU A 14 2.77 -16.94 1.31
N PRO A 15 2.85 -18.10 0.64
CA PRO A 15 3.90 -18.38 -0.32
C PRO A 15 3.77 -17.60 -1.64
N LYS A 16 4.91 -17.50 -2.35
CA LYS A 16 5.14 -16.98 -3.71
C LYS A 16 5.03 -15.46 -3.90
N MET A 17 4.05 -14.80 -3.29
CA MET A 17 3.85 -13.34 -3.39
C MET A 17 3.14 -12.83 -2.13
N PRO A 18 3.86 -12.69 -0.99
CA PRO A 18 3.25 -12.34 0.29
C PRO A 18 2.40 -11.06 0.21
N GLY A 19 2.86 -10.11 -0.60
CA GLY A 19 2.12 -8.89 -0.88
C GLY A 19 0.76 -9.04 -1.56
N THR A 20 0.68 -9.93 -2.53
CA THR A 20 -0.60 -10.26 -3.19
C THR A 20 -1.61 -10.80 -2.18
N TRP A 21 -1.16 -11.57 -1.19
CA TRP A 21 -2.04 -12.06 -0.14
C TRP A 21 -2.48 -10.95 0.83
N GLY A 22 -1.59 -10.01 1.15
CA GLY A 22 -1.92 -8.82 1.93
C GLY A 22 -3.04 -8.02 1.28
N THR A 23 -2.85 -7.65 0.01
CA THR A 23 -3.81 -6.86 -0.78
C THR A 23 -5.11 -7.63 -1.09
N LEU A 24 -5.05 -8.93 -1.41
CA LEU A 24 -6.25 -9.76 -1.57
C LEU A 24 -7.04 -9.90 -0.27
N GLY A 25 -6.37 -9.96 0.88
CA GLY A 25 -7.03 -10.00 2.19
C GLY A 25 -7.89 -8.78 2.49
N VAL A 26 -7.61 -7.65 1.83
CA VAL A 26 -8.40 -6.41 1.94
C VAL A 26 -9.69 -6.49 1.11
N MET A 27 -9.74 -7.28 0.04
CA MET A 27 -10.91 -7.33 -0.85
C MET A 27 -12.20 -7.82 -0.17
N PRO A 28 -12.20 -8.90 0.63
CA PRO A 28 -13.38 -9.28 1.40
C PRO A 28 -13.86 -8.18 2.35
N LEU A 29 -12.93 -7.44 2.98
CA LEU A 29 -13.26 -6.31 3.86
C LEU A 29 -13.94 -5.18 3.08
N LEU A 30 -13.42 -4.82 1.90
CA LEU A 30 -14.05 -3.82 1.02
C LEU A 30 -15.44 -4.27 0.56
N TYR A 31 -15.62 -5.56 0.27
CA TYR A 31 -16.92 -6.11 -0.14
C TYR A 31 -17.94 -6.13 1.01
N ILE A 32 -17.53 -6.51 2.22
CA ILE A 32 -18.37 -6.45 3.42
C ILE A 32 -18.73 -5.00 3.72
N LEU A 33 -17.77 -4.08 3.63
CA LEU A 33 -18.01 -2.66 3.83
C LEU A 33 -19.00 -2.11 2.79
N TYR A 34 -18.88 -2.52 1.53
CA TYR A 34 -19.84 -2.20 0.47
C TYR A 34 -21.26 -2.70 0.78
N TRP A 35 -21.39 -3.90 1.34
CA TRP A 35 -22.69 -4.49 1.66
C TRP A 35 -23.35 -3.87 2.91
N THR A 36 -22.54 -3.47 3.88
CA THR A 36 -23.00 -2.93 5.18
C THR A 36 -23.11 -1.40 5.20
N SER A 37 -22.34 -0.70 4.36
CA SER A 37 -22.29 0.77 4.29
C SER A 37 -22.71 1.24 2.90
N PHE A 38 -23.89 1.87 2.81
CA PHE A 38 -24.28 2.81 1.73
C PHE A 38 -23.58 2.61 0.38
N LYS A 39 -24.15 1.78 -0.53
CA LYS A 39 -23.79 1.64 -1.97
C LYS A 39 -22.78 2.69 -2.44
N PHE A 40 -21.51 2.34 -2.69
CA PHE A 40 -20.42 3.22 -3.21
C PHE A 40 -20.71 4.74 -3.16
N THR A 41 -20.94 5.26 -1.95
CA THR A 41 -21.27 6.66 -1.66
C THR A 41 -20.07 7.31 -0.99
N LEU A 42 -19.99 8.65 -0.94
CA LEU A 42 -18.94 9.41 -0.21
C LEU A 42 -18.62 8.86 1.20
N ARG A 43 -19.59 8.28 1.91
CA ARG A 43 -19.36 7.65 3.23
C ARG A 43 -18.42 6.44 3.16
N PHE A 44 -18.58 5.59 2.15
CA PHE A 44 -17.68 4.46 1.91
C PHE A 44 -16.25 4.98 1.69
N ASP A 45 -16.11 6.00 0.83
CA ASP A 45 -14.81 6.57 0.48
C ASP A 45 -14.09 7.16 1.69
N LEU A 46 -14.82 7.88 2.55
CA LEU A 46 -14.27 8.44 3.79
C LEU A 46 -13.80 7.35 4.77
N ILE A 47 -14.52 6.23 4.86
CA ILE A 47 -14.12 5.10 5.71
C ILE A 47 -12.86 4.43 5.15
N VAL A 48 -12.81 4.17 3.84
CA VAL A 48 -11.64 3.57 3.19
C VAL A 48 -10.43 4.52 3.28
N LEU A 49 -10.63 5.82 3.10
CA LEU A 49 -9.59 6.84 3.29
C LEU A 49 -9.07 6.83 4.72
N ALA A 50 -9.96 6.85 5.71
CA ALA A 50 -9.58 6.79 7.11
C ALA A 50 -8.80 5.51 7.43
N ALA A 51 -9.23 4.36 6.90
CA ALA A 51 -8.52 3.09 7.05
C ALA A 51 -7.12 3.13 6.41
N SER A 52 -6.97 3.72 5.22
CA SER A 52 -5.67 3.92 4.58
C SER A 52 -4.74 4.81 5.42
N ILE A 53 -5.25 5.93 5.94
CA ILE A 53 -4.47 6.85 6.79
C ILE A 53 -4.05 6.16 8.10
N ILE A 54 -4.96 5.43 8.74
CA ILE A 54 -4.68 4.70 9.98
C ILE A 54 -3.61 3.63 9.73
N THR A 55 -3.77 2.83 8.68
CA THR A 55 -2.78 1.79 8.31
C THR A 55 -1.44 2.40 7.90
N PHE A 56 -1.43 3.59 7.29
CA PHE A 56 -0.19 4.30 6.95
C PHE A 56 0.60 4.68 8.21
N PHE A 57 -0.02 5.43 9.13
CA PHE A 57 0.68 5.87 10.35
C PHE A 57 1.05 4.70 11.25
N TRP A 58 0.17 3.71 11.36
CA TRP A 58 0.44 2.53 12.16
C TRP A 58 1.53 1.65 11.52
N GLY A 59 1.49 1.46 10.21
CA GLY A 59 2.50 0.75 9.43
C GLY A 59 3.86 1.42 9.49
N TRP A 60 3.92 2.74 9.38
CA TRP A 60 5.16 3.49 9.54
C TRP A 60 5.77 3.29 10.93
N TRP A 61 4.95 3.39 11.99
CA TRP A 61 5.41 3.13 13.36
C TRP A 61 5.90 1.69 13.53
N LEU A 62 5.19 0.70 12.98
CA LEU A 62 5.61 -0.70 13.03
C LEU A 62 6.93 -0.93 12.29
N CYS A 63 7.07 -0.41 11.07
CA CYS A 63 8.29 -0.50 10.26
C CYS A 63 9.47 0.18 10.98
N PHE A 64 9.24 1.33 11.60
CA PHE A 64 10.26 2.00 12.41
C PHE A 64 10.77 1.11 13.56
N ASN A 65 9.86 0.54 14.36
CA ASN A 65 10.24 -0.34 15.47
C ASN A 65 10.94 -1.63 15.01
N ILE A 66 10.57 -2.16 13.85
CA ILE A 66 11.17 -3.36 13.28
C ILE A 66 12.58 -3.06 12.77
N LEU A 67 12.75 -1.99 11.98
CA LEU A 67 14.04 -1.57 11.46
C LEU A 67 15.01 -1.14 12.57
N GLU A 68 14.52 -0.51 13.63
CA GLU A 68 15.34 -0.14 14.78
C GLU A 68 15.89 -1.38 15.52
N LYS A 69 15.06 -2.42 15.73
CA LYS A 69 15.51 -3.68 16.32
C LYS A 69 16.57 -4.36 15.46
N PHE A 70 16.31 -4.48 14.16
CA PHE A 70 17.29 -5.03 13.24
C PHE A 70 18.57 -4.22 13.21
N ARG A 71 18.50 -2.89 13.30
CA ARG A 71 19.69 -2.03 13.36
C ARG A 71 20.52 -2.26 14.63
N ILE A 72 19.89 -2.51 15.77
CA ILE A 72 20.58 -2.82 17.03
C ILE A 72 21.25 -4.20 16.95
N GLU A 73 20.54 -5.20 16.42
CA GLU A 73 21.08 -6.55 16.21
C GLU A 73 22.24 -6.54 15.19
N ASP A 74 22.08 -5.82 14.09
CA ASP A 74 23.08 -5.69 13.05
C ASP A 74 24.32 -4.96 13.59
N ARG A 75 24.15 -3.90 14.39
CA ARG A 75 25.28 -3.23 15.08
C ARG A 75 26.06 -4.17 16.01
N GLN A 76 25.39 -5.11 16.67
CA GLN A 76 26.07 -6.14 17.47
C GLN A 76 26.78 -7.17 16.59
N SER A 77 26.20 -7.53 15.44
CA SER A 77 26.75 -8.53 14.52
C SER A 77 27.84 -7.98 13.57
N LEU A 78 27.87 -6.67 13.33
CA LEU A 78 28.92 -5.97 12.57
C LEU A 78 30.27 -5.96 13.31
N LEU A 79 30.28 -6.21 14.63
CA LEU A 79 31.50 -6.57 15.35
C LEU A 79 32.03 -7.96 14.97
N ALA A 80 31.25 -8.78 14.27
CA ALA A 80 31.58 -10.16 13.91
C ALA A 80 31.72 -10.42 12.40
N ARG A 81 31.00 -9.73 11.48
CA ARG A 81 31.16 -9.93 10.02
C ARG A 81 30.87 -8.67 9.17
N SER A 82 31.67 -8.49 8.14
CA SER A 82 31.77 -7.31 7.27
C SER A 82 30.95 -7.40 5.99
N ASP A 83 29.68 -7.82 6.05
CA ASP A 83 28.79 -7.88 4.88
C ASP A 83 27.45 -7.21 5.18
N LYS A 84 27.29 -5.94 4.80
CA LYS A 84 26.02 -5.20 4.91
C LYS A 84 25.03 -5.73 3.88
N LYS A 85 24.21 -6.72 4.26
CA LYS A 85 23.07 -7.16 3.45
C LYS A 85 21.87 -6.25 3.76
N LYS A 86 21.34 -5.57 2.74
CA LYS A 86 20.09 -4.78 2.86
C LYS A 86 18.94 -5.77 3.15
N TYR A 87 18.58 -5.92 4.41
CA TYR A 87 17.46 -6.75 4.83
C TYR A 87 16.17 -5.95 4.66
N ASP A 88 15.44 -6.23 3.59
CA ASP A 88 14.05 -5.80 3.42
C ASP A 88 13.15 -7.03 3.58
N PRO A 89 12.52 -7.24 4.74
CA PRO A 89 11.72 -8.42 4.99
C PRO A 89 10.46 -8.41 4.12
N SER A 90 10.42 -9.28 3.10
CA SER A 90 9.28 -9.42 2.18
C SER A 90 7.95 -9.82 2.84
N TRP A 91 7.94 -10.10 4.14
CA TRP A 91 6.74 -10.42 4.90
C TRP A 91 6.01 -9.19 5.45
N ILE A 92 6.63 -8.01 5.40
CA ILE A 92 5.95 -6.74 5.69
C ILE A 92 5.07 -6.44 4.47
N VAL A 93 3.76 -6.31 4.70
CA VAL A 93 2.76 -6.09 3.65
C VAL A 93 1.75 -5.00 4.03
N ILE A 94 2.00 -4.29 5.13
CA ILE A 94 1.10 -3.25 5.65
C ILE A 94 1.17 -1.95 4.84
N ASP A 95 2.34 -1.67 4.27
CA ASP A 95 2.59 -0.73 3.19
C ASP A 95 1.66 -1.00 2.00
N GLU A 96 1.62 -2.25 1.53
CA GLU A 96 0.83 -2.60 0.36
C GLU A 96 -0.68 -2.51 0.61
N VAL A 97 -1.11 -2.89 1.83
CA VAL A 97 -2.49 -2.75 2.30
C VAL A 97 -2.88 -1.27 2.34
N SER A 98 -2.02 -0.41 2.87
CA SER A 98 -2.26 1.02 2.97
C SER A 98 -2.35 1.68 1.59
N GLY A 99 -1.43 1.33 0.67
CA GLY A 99 -1.41 1.80 -0.70
C GLY A 99 -2.63 1.33 -1.51
N PHE A 100 -3.02 0.07 -1.38
CA PHE A 100 -4.21 -0.44 -2.08
C PHE A 100 -5.50 0.24 -1.59
N LEU A 101 -5.66 0.42 -0.27
CA LEU A 101 -6.80 1.17 0.30
C LEU A 101 -6.82 2.62 -0.21
N LEU A 102 -5.66 3.27 -0.30
CA LEU A 102 -5.57 4.63 -0.85
C LEU A 102 -6.00 4.66 -2.31
N THR A 103 -5.54 3.69 -3.12
CA THR A 103 -5.89 3.59 -4.55
C THR A 103 -7.42 3.54 -4.72
N VAL A 104 -8.07 2.64 -3.98
CA VAL A 104 -9.53 2.50 -4.00
C VAL A 104 -10.18 3.80 -3.55
N SER A 105 -9.73 4.41 -2.45
CA SER A 105 -10.29 5.67 -1.96
C SER A 105 -10.21 6.79 -3.01
N LEU A 106 -9.05 6.98 -3.64
CA LEU A 106 -8.84 8.01 -4.67
C LEU A 106 -9.77 7.80 -5.87
N VAL A 107 -9.87 6.56 -6.37
CA VAL A 107 -10.71 6.20 -7.53
C VAL A 107 -12.19 6.43 -7.25
N PHE A 108 -12.68 6.07 -6.07
CA PHE A 108 -14.09 6.27 -5.74
C PHE A 108 -14.41 7.71 -5.35
N PHE A 109 -13.50 8.41 -4.68
CA PHE A 109 -13.65 9.83 -4.38
C PHE A 109 -13.80 10.67 -5.66
N GLY A 110 -12.93 10.47 -6.65
CA GLY A 110 -13.09 11.16 -7.92
C GLY A 110 -14.26 10.62 -8.75
N LYS A 111 -14.73 9.37 -8.57
CA LYS A 111 -16.01 8.93 -9.15
C LYS A 111 -17.20 9.69 -8.54
N ALA A 112 -17.16 9.96 -7.23
CA ALA A 112 -18.22 10.66 -6.52
C ALA A 112 -18.26 12.16 -6.84
N ILE A 113 -17.10 12.80 -7.07
CA ILE A 113 -17.02 14.23 -7.42
C ILE A 113 -17.12 14.44 -8.94
N CYS A 114 -16.42 13.62 -9.71
CA CYS A 114 -16.32 13.70 -11.17
C CYS A 114 -17.16 12.57 -11.81
N LEU A 115 -18.48 12.63 -11.57
CA LEU A 115 -19.43 11.63 -12.10
C LEU A 115 -19.31 11.44 -13.62
N SER A 116 -18.86 12.46 -14.36
CA SER A 116 -18.75 12.41 -15.82
C SER A 116 -17.68 11.44 -16.33
N VAL A 117 -16.63 11.16 -15.54
CA VAL A 117 -15.51 10.33 -16.01
C VAL A 117 -15.69 8.85 -15.65
N LEU A 118 -16.14 8.56 -14.42
CA LEU A 118 -16.24 7.18 -13.92
C LEU A 118 -17.68 6.74 -13.62
N GLY A 119 -18.68 7.59 -13.87
CA GLY A 119 -20.09 7.32 -13.52
C GLY A 119 -20.69 6.12 -14.25
N HIS A 120 -20.27 5.88 -15.49
CA HIS A 120 -20.74 4.76 -16.32
C HIS A 120 -20.02 3.43 -16.01
N VAL A 121 -18.89 3.47 -15.32
CA VAL A 121 -18.07 2.29 -15.05
C VAL A 121 -18.59 1.55 -13.81
N GLN A 122 -18.79 0.25 -13.94
CA GLN A 122 -19.19 -0.60 -12.81
C GLN A 122 -18.14 -0.56 -11.69
N SER A 123 -18.59 -0.37 -10.45
CA SER A 123 -17.69 -0.23 -9.30
C SER A 123 -16.80 -1.45 -9.06
N THR A 124 -17.29 -2.67 -9.35
CA THR A 124 -16.48 -3.88 -9.27
C THR A 124 -15.30 -3.83 -10.25
N VAL A 125 -15.52 -3.34 -11.47
CA VAL A 125 -14.46 -3.16 -12.47
C VAL A 125 -13.39 -2.18 -11.96
N LEU A 126 -13.81 -1.09 -11.31
CA LEU A 126 -12.88 -0.12 -10.73
C LEU A 126 -12.04 -0.69 -9.57
N ILE A 127 -12.61 -1.55 -8.72
CA ILE A 127 -11.85 -2.23 -7.66
C ILE A 127 -10.81 -3.17 -8.25
N PHE A 128 -11.19 -4.00 -9.23
CA PHE A 128 -10.25 -4.90 -9.89
C PHE A 128 -9.18 -4.14 -10.67
N ALA A 129 -9.54 -3.07 -11.38
CA ALA A 129 -8.58 -2.20 -12.05
C ALA A 129 -7.63 -1.55 -11.04
N SER A 130 -8.14 -1.07 -9.90
CA SER A 130 -7.33 -0.53 -8.80
C SER A 130 -6.32 -1.55 -8.30
N PHE A 131 -6.74 -2.80 -8.09
CA PHE A 131 -5.86 -3.87 -7.64
C PHE A 131 -4.77 -4.17 -8.67
N ILE A 132 -5.14 -4.39 -9.93
CA ILE A 132 -4.18 -4.75 -10.98
C ILE A 132 -3.17 -3.63 -11.19
N LEU A 133 -3.64 -2.39 -11.36
CA LEU A 133 -2.75 -1.25 -11.63
C LEU A 133 -1.87 -0.93 -10.43
N PHE A 134 -2.42 -0.96 -9.21
CA PHE A 134 -1.62 -0.80 -7.99
C PHE A 134 -0.48 -1.82 -7.93
N ARG A 135 -0.77 -3.11 -8.14
CA ARG A 135 0.27 -4.15 -8.15
C ARG A 135 1.30 -3.94 -9.25
N ILE A 136 0.89 -3.49 -10.42
CA ILE A 136 1.83 -3.18 -11.51
C ILE A 136 2.79 -2.06 -11.06
N TYR A 137 2.29 -0.98 -10.45
CA TYR A 137 3.13 0.12 -10.00
C TYR A 137 4.03 -0.24 -8.82
N ASP A 138 3.52 -0.98 -7.84
CA ASP A 138 4.28 -1.47 -6.69
C ASP A 138 5.40 -2.44 -7.12
N ILE A 139 5.14 -3.36 -8.06
CA ILE A 139 6.15 -4.33 -8.53
C ILE A 139 7.16 -3.67 -9.47
N LEU A 140 6.71 -2.85 -10.43
CA LEU A 140 7.60 -2.27 -11.44
C LEU A 140 8.37 -1.05 -10.92
N LYS A 141 7.83 -0.35 -9.92
CA LYS A 141 8.36 0.89 -9.35
C LYS A 141 8.90 1.86 -10.42
N PRO A 142 8.11 2.22 -11.45
CA PRO A 142 8.56 3.19 -12.45
C PRO A 142 8.90 4.52 -11.79
N TRP A 143 9.67 5.35 -12.49
CA TRP A 143 9.85 6.74 -12.08
C TRP A 143 8.47 7.42 -11.91
N PRO A 144 8.21 8.17 -10.82
CA PRO A 144 9.13 8.65 -9.78
C PRO A 144 9.29 7.75 -8.53
N ILE A 145 8.60 6.61 -8.42
CA ILE A 145 8.58 5.74 -7.22
C ILE A 145 10.01 5.38 -6.81
N HIS A 146 10.77 4.77 -7.71
CA HIS A 146 12.13 4.31 -7.42
C HIS A 146 13.11 5.46 -7.08
N ALA A 147 12.95 6.63 -7.70
CA ALA A 147 13.78 7.80 -7.41
C ALA A 147 13.56 8.31 -5.98
N VAL A 148 12.29 8.37 -5.55
CA VAL A 148 11.90 8.80 -4.21
C VAL A 148 12.36 7.77 -3.16
N GLU A 149 12.13 6.48 -3.42
CA GLU A 149 12.58 5.38 -2.56
C GLU A 149 14.10 5.42 -2.34
N THR A 150 14.88 5.57 -3.43
CA THR A 150 16.35 5.61 -3.37
C THR A 150 16.85 6.84 -2.61
N TRP A 151 16.26 8.00 -2.85
CA TRP A 151 16.62 9.22 -2.14
C TRP A 151 16.32 9.15 -0.64
N MET A 152 15.14 8.63 -0.25
CA MET A 152 14.78 8.54 1.16
C MET A 152 15.54 7.42 1.90
N SER A 153 15.71 6.27 1.26
CA SER A 153 16.44 5.15 1.86
C SER A 153 17.93 5.44 2.06
N SER A 154 18.49 6.43 1.34
CA SER A 154 19.85 6.94 1.60
C SER A 154 19.99 7.64 2.96
N GLN A 155 18.88 8.08 3.56
CA GLN A 155 18.85 8.75 4.84
C GLN A 155 18.35 7.78 5.92
N GLU A 156 19.21 7.42 6.88
CA GLU A 156 18.86 6.46 7.95
C GLU A 156 17.60 6.82 8.75
N ARG A 157 17.28 8.13 8.84
CA ARG A 157 16.09 8.64 9.54
C ARG A 157 14.79 8.41 8.78
N PHE A 158 14.83 8.22 7.46
CA PHE A 158 13.65 8.11 6.60
C PHE A 158 13.46 6.73 6.00
N GLN A 159 14.30 5.76 6.37
CA GLN A 159 14.23 4.40 5.85
C GLN A 159 12.88 3.71 6.12
N SER A 160 12.26 3.91 7.29
CA SER A 160 10.93 3.34 7.57
C SER A 160 9.81 4.05 6.81
N LEU A 161 10.01 5.33 6.50
CA LEU A 161 9.05 6.13 5.75
C LEU A 161 9.13 5.80 4.25
N SER A 162 10.31 5.49 3.73
CA SER A 162 10.50 5.12 2.31
C SER A 162 9.74 3.85 1.92
N ILE A 163 9.61 2.88 2.84
CA ILE A 163 8.86 1.63 2.66
C ILE A 163 7.34 1.87 2.60
N MET A 164 6.85 2.90 3.28
CA MET A 164 5.40 3.20 3.20
C MET A 164 5.10 4.11 2.00
N LEU A 165 6.02 5.02 1.66
CA LEU A 165 5.77 6.06 0.67
C LEU A 165 5.88 5.57 -0.78
N ASP A 166 6.67 4.56 -1.08
CA ASP A 166 6.71 3.95 -2.41
C ASP A 166 5.33 3.42 -2.82
N ASP A 167 4.62 2.74 -1.91
CA ASP A 167 3.25 2.25 -2.11
C ASP A 167 2.21 3.38 -2.19
N ILE A 168 2.38 4.47 -1.43
CA ILE A 168 1.52 5.66 -1.56
C ILE A 168 1.68 6.30 -2.94
N ILE A 169 2.91 6.39 -3.46
CA ILE A 169 3.14 6.93 -4.80
C ILE A 169 2.57 5.97 -5.86
N ALA A 170 2.75 4.66 -5.69
CA ALA A 170 2.14 3.65 -6.54
C ALA A 170 0.61 3.78 -6.57
N ALA A 171 -0.02 4.04 -5.43
CA ALA A 171 -1.46 4.25 -5.32
C ALA A 171 -1.95 5.49 -6.10
N VAL A 172 -1.24 6.60 -5.98
CA VAL A 172 -1.55 7.83 -6.73
C VAL A 172 -1.40 7.61 -8.23
N MET A 173 -0.32 6.95 -8.66
CA MET A 173 -0.09 6.64 -10.08
C MET A 173 -1.15 5.69 -10.64
N ALA A 174 -1.52 4.65 -9.89
CA ALA A 174 -2.58 3.73 -10.26
C ALA A 174 -3.93 4.45 -10.44
N ALA A 175 -4.32 5.28 -9.46
CA ALA A 175 -5.56 6.05 -9.54
C ALA A 175 -5.56 7.01 -10.75
N ALA A 176 -4.47 7.77 -10.95
CA ALA A 176 -4.33 8.66 -12.09
C ALA A 176 -4.45 7.93 -13.43
N THR A 177 -3.86 6.73 -13.53
CA THR A 177 -3.92 5.90 -14.73
C THR A 177 -5.34 5.42 -15.02
N ILE A 178 -6.10 5.05 -13.98
CA ILE A 178 -7.53 4.69 -14.13
C ILE A 178 -8.31 5.88 -14.69
N TYR A 179 -8.14 7.08 -14.11
CA TYR A 179 -8.82 8.26 -14.61
C TYR A 179 -8.46 8.56 -16.05
N ILE A 180 -7.18 8.48 -16.42
CA ILE A 180 -6.75 8.72 -17.79
C ILE A 180 -7.40 7.70 -18.72
N VAL A 181 -7.28 6.40 -18.44
CA VAL A 181 -7.81 5.34 -19.30
C VAL A 181 -9.31 5.52 -19.52
N PHE A 182 -10.10 5.64 -18.45
CA PHE A 182 -11.55 5.74 -18.55
C PHE A 182 -12.07 7.13 -18.94
N TYR A 183 -11.21 8.16 -18.99
CA TYR A 183 -11.58 9.44 -19.58
C TYR A 183 -11.71 9.38 -21.11
N TRP A 184 -10.94 8.49 -21.75
CA TRP A 184 -10.92 8.35 -23.21
C TRP A 184 -11.94 7.33 -23.76
N PHE A 185 -12.67 6.62 -22.89
CA PHE A 185 -13.69 5.63 -23.25
C PHE A 185 -15.08 6.12 -22.84
#